data_AF-A0A7S3ND42-F1
#
_entry.id   AF-A0A7S3ND42-F1
#
_cell.length_a   1.000
_cell.length_b   1.000
_cell.length_c   1.000
_cell.angle_alpha   90.00
_cell.angle_beta   90.00
_cell.angle_gamma   90.00
#
_symmetry.space_group_name_H-M   'P 1'
#
loop_
_entity.id
_entity.type
_entity.pdbx_description
1 polymer ?
#
loop_
_entity_poly.entity_id
_entity_poly.type
_entity_poly.pdbx_seq_one_letter_code
_entity_poly.pdbx_strand_id
1 'polypeptide(L)'
;QTPEATFSFAGKWHGAQCAVINAEATELLRYKETLELSLVKSSPVSVYAVTSSTFKDDASEMPLHFESGFIKLLPGDEEGTNKVEANFAHPFSLCEFAYGKYNHANKELILEATQDTLLRGKCAKGKTTTGFKRHYTIDSNGDLTYKMYLGVNGDEPYHHLSATLKRVD
;
A
#
# COMPACT_ATOMS: atom_id res chain seq x y z
N GLN A 1 26.87 -4.13 17.31
CA GLN A 1 25.88 -4.51 16.28
C GLN A 1 24.75 -3.52 16.40
N THR A 2 24.50 -2.70 15.37
CA THR A 2 23.29 -1.90 15.29
C THR A 2 22.12 -2.89 15.25
N PRO A 3 21.08 -2.76 16.11
CA PRO A 3 19.90 -3.61 15.99
C PRO A 3 19.41 -3.52 14.54
N GLU A 4 19.17 -4.66 13.90
CA GLU A 4 18.53 -4.67 12.58
C GLU A 4 17.25 -3.87 12.69
N ALA A 5 17.16 -2.77 11.95
CA ALA A 5 16.01 -1.90 12.02
C ALA A 5 14.81 -2.64 11.44
N THR A 6 13.87 -3.01 12.31
CA THR A 6 12.71 -3.81 11.94
C THR A 6 11.72 -2.98 11.15
N PHE A 7 11.22 -3.54 10.03
CA PHE A 7 10.15 -2.92 9.26
C PHE A 7 8.87 -2.81 10.12
N SER A 8 8.50 -1.59 10.52
CA SER A 8 7.44 -1.36 11.52
C SER A 8 6.04 -1.75 11.04
N PHE A 9 5.86 -1.93 9.72
CA PHE A 9 4.61 -2.36 9.11
C PHE A 9 4.42 -3.87 9.07
N ALA A 10 5.46 -4.66 9.39
CA ALA A 10 5.31 -6.11 9.50
C ALA A 10 4.27 -6.48 10.57
N GLY A 11 3.46 -7.50 10.28
CA GLY A 11 2.38 -7.98 11.13
C GLY A 11 1.01 -7.89 10.47
N LYS A 12 -0.03 -8.07 11.29
CA LYS A 12 -1.44 -8.06 10.89
C LYS A 12 -2.15 -6.80 11.33
N TRP A 13 -2.94 -6.25 10.42
CA TRP A 13 -3.63 -4.99 10.59
C TRP A 13 -5.09 -5.13 10.19
N HIS A 14 -5.97 -4.50 10.95
CA HIS A 14 -7.40 -4.41 10.63
C HIS A 14 -7.90 -2.98 10.82
N GLY A 15 -8.61 -2.45 9.83
CA GLY A 15 -9.17 -1.11 9.88
C GLY A 15 -10.62 -1.07 9.50
N ALA A 16 -11.36 -0.18 10.15
CA ALA A 16 -12.74 0.18 9.82
C ALA A 16 -12.90 1.69 9.50
N GLN A 17 -11.80 2.45 9.56
CA GLN A 17 -11.77 3.86 9.20
C GLN A 17 -11.12 4.03 7.83
N CYS A 18 -11.70 3.39 6.82
CA CYS A 18 -11.18 3.43 5.46
C CYS A 18 -12.22 4.00 4.49
N ALA A 19 -11.75 4.76 3.51
CA ALA A 19 -12.61 5.54 2.61
C ALA A 19 -12.05 5.60 1.20
N VAL A 20 -12.95 5.49 0.22
CA VAL A 20 -12.71 5.81 -1.18
C VAL A 20 -13.13 7.25 -1.42
N ILE A 21 -12.25 8.03 -2.02
CA ILE A 21 -12.41 9.47 -2.27
C ILE A 21 -12.33 9.71 -3.78
N ASN A 22 -13.15 10.63 -4.29
CA ASN A 22 -13.15 11.04 -5.68
C ASN A 22 -12.25 12.28 -5.93
N ALA A 23 -12.15 12.69 -7.19
CA ALA A 23 -11.36 13.85 -7.60
C ALA A 23 -11.87 15.16 -6.96
N GLU A 24 -13.16 15.23 -6.64
CA GLU A 24 -13.81 16.34 -5.94
C GLU A 24 -13.66 16.28 -4.40
N ALA A 25 -12.76 15.44 -3.88
CA ALA A 25 -12.50 15.25 -2.45
C ALA A 25 -13.73 14.84 -1.62
N THR A 26 -14.68 14.17 -2.26
CA THR A 26 -15.89 13.62 -1.64
C THR A 26 -15.71 12.13 -1.37
N GLU A 27 -16.08 11.70 -0.16
CA GLU A 27 -16.14 10.29 0.20
C GLU A 27 -17.24 9.58 -0.59
N LEU A 28 -16.86 8.57 -1.38
CA LEU A 28 -17.78 7.76 -2.18
C LEU A 28 -18.26 6.52 -1.43
N LEU A 29 -17.38 5.93 -0.62
CA LEU A 29 -17.61 4.62 -0.01
C LEU A 29 -16.71 4.44 1.22
N ARG A 30 -17.24 3.81 2.27
CA ARG A 30 -16.46 3.28 3.39
C ARG A 30 -16.19 1.80 3.24
N TYR A 31 -15.02 1.38 3.67
CA TYR A 31 -14.61 -0.02 3.66
C TYR A 31 -13.85 -0.40 4.93
N LYS A 32 -13.88 -1.70 5.22
CA LYS A 32 -13.00 -2.37 6.15
C LYS A 32 -11.83 -2.98 5.38
N GLU A 33 -10.68 -3.05 6.00
CA GLU A 33 -9.48 -3.64 5.42
C GLU A 33 -8.81 -4.59 6.40
N THR A 34 -8.39 -5.75 5.88
CA THR A 34 -7.44 -6.62 6.54
C THR A 34 -6.16 -6.64 5.72
N LEU A 35 -5.05 -6.26 6.34
CA LEU A 35 -3.74 -6.15 5.73
C LEU A 35 -2.75 -7.01 6.52
N GLU A 36 -1.97 -7.85 5.82
CA GLU A 36 -0.93 -8.68 6.42
C GLU A 36 0.40 -8.49 5.69
N LEU A 37 1.47 -8.30 6.46
CA LEU A 37 2.84 -8.21 5.98
C LEU A 37 3.72 -9.22 6.72
N SER A 38 4.08 -10.31 6.05
CA SER A 38 4.83 -11.41 6.65
C SER A 38 6.25 -11.47 6.09
N LEU A 39 7.27 -11.54 6.96
CA LEU A 39 8.67 -11.69 6.54
C LEU A 39 8.86 -13.02 5.81
N VAL A 40 9.35 -12.96 4.58
CA VAL A 40 9.67 -14.14 3.73
C VAL A 40 11.16 -14.44 3.77
N LYS A 41 11.99 -13.40 3.76
CA LYS A 41 13.45 -13.49 3.67
C LYS A 41 14.05 -12.24 4.29
N SER A 42 15.16 -12.38 5.02
CA SER A 42 15.87 -11.25 5.65
C SER A 42 17.26 -10.95 5.05
N SER A 43 17.85 -11.87 4.27
CA SER A 43 19.21 -11.71 3.75
C SER A 43 19.36 -12.23 2.32
N PRO A 44 20.02 -11.50 1.40
CA PRO A 44 20.79 -10.26 1.62
C PRO A 44 19.93 -8.99 1.71
N VAL A 45 18.61 -9.13 1.55
CA VAL A 45 17.62 -8.06 1.64
C VAL A 45 16.38 -8.60 2.34
N SER A 46 15.63 -7.71 2.98
CA SER A 46 14.36 -8.05 3.62
C SER A 46 13.24 -8.04 2.59
N VAL A 47 12.45 -9.11 2.54
CA VAL A 47 11.28 -9.27 1.67
C VAL A 47 10.10 -9.66 2.53
N TYR A 48 9.01 -8.92 2.38
CA TYR A 48 7.74 -9.15 3.05
C TYR A 48 6.69 -9.53 2.01
N ALA A 49 6.00 -10.64 2.21
CA ALA A 49 4.77 -10.95 1.49
C ALA A 49 3.67 -10.03 2.01
N VAL A 50 2.84 -9.50 1.10
CA VAL A 50 1.75 -8.60 1.44
C VAL A 50 0.45 -9.15 0.89
N THR A 51 -0.60 -9.11 1.70
CA THR A 51 -1.98 -9.30 1.27
C THR A 51 -2.87 -8.22 1.86
N SER A 52 -3.74 -7.62 1.05
CA SER A 52 -4.79 -6.73 1.52
C SER A 52 -6.13 -7.17 0.93
N SER A 53 -7.14 -7.24 1.79
CA SER A 53 -8.52 -7.57 1.42
C SER A 53 -9.45 -6.50 1.97
N THR A 54 -10.30 -5.95 1.12
CA THR A 54 -11.24 -4.91 1.51
C THR A 54 -12.69 -5.35 1.34
N PHE A 55 -13.53 -4.89 2.25
CA PHE A 55 -14.94 -5.24 2.35
C PHE A 55 -15.76 -3.98 2.58
N LYS A 56 -16.98 -3.92 2.07
CA LYS A 56 -17.86 -2.78 2.33
C LYS A 56 -18.13 -2.65 3.83
N ASP A 57 -18.04 -1.42 4.34
CA ASP A 57 -18.33 -1.15 5.76
C ASP A 57 -19.84 -0.96 5.97
N ASP A 58 -20.59 -2.04 5.72
CA ASP A 58 -22.02 -2.13 6.02
C ASP A 58 -22.39 -3.59 6.35
N ALA A 59 -23.67 -3.84 6.60
CA ALA A 59 -24.16 -5.17 6.97
C ALA A 59 -23.95 -6.25 5.89
N SER A 60 -23.65 -5.87 4.64
CA SER A 60 -23.41 -6.84 3.57
C SER A 60 -22.00 -7.44 3.63
N GLU A 61 -21.04 -6.69 4.18
CA GLU A 61 -19.60 -7.01 4.17
C GLU A 61 -19.12 -7.52 2.80
N MET A 62 -19.69 -6.95 1.72
CA MET A 62 -19.41 -7.41 0.36
C MET A 62 -17.92 -7.19 0.04
N PRO A 63 -17.21 -8.19 -0.52
CA PRO A 63 -15.83 -8.01 -0.97
C PRO A 63 -15.74 -6.91 -2.03
N LEU A 64 -14.74 -6.04 -1.91
CA LEU A 64 -14.49 -4.92 -2.83
C LEU A 64 -13.22 -5.15 -3.64
N HIS A 65 -12.07 -4.96 -3.00
CA HIS A 65 -10.75 -5.05 -3.63
C HIS A 65 -9.87 -6.07 -2.89
N PHE A 66 -8.89 -6.59 -3.62
CA PHE A 66 -7.86 -7.45 -3.10
C PHE A 66 -6.55 -7.08 -3.77
N GLU A 67 -5.45 -7.15 -3.04
CA GLU A 67 -4.12 -7.14 -3.62
C GLU A 67 -3.20 -8.10 -2.89
N SER A 68 -2.25 -8.66 -3.63
CA SER A 68 -1.18 -9.46 -3.06
C SER A 68 0.12 -9.26 -3.80
N GLY A 69 1.22 -9.44 -3.08
CA GLY A 69 2.54 -9.26 -3.67
C GLY A 69 3.65 -9.20 -2.63
N PHE A 70 4.67 -8.39 -2.90
CA PHE A 70 5.84 -8.28 -2.04
C PHE A 70 6.31 -6.84 -1.88
N ILE A 71 6.86 -6.54 -0.70
CA ILE A 71 7.67 -5.36 -0.43
C ILE A 71 9.08 -5.83 -0.12
N LYS A 72 10.07 -5.26 -0.81
CA LYS A 72 11.49 -5.55 -0.66
C LYS A 72 12.21 -4.30 -0.19
N LEU A 73 12.88 -4.40 0.96
CA LEU A 73 13.74 -3.35 1.50
C LEU A 73 15.18 -3.62 1.06
N LEU A 74 15.71 -2.77 0.20
CA LEU A 74 17.12 -2.78 -0.21
C LEU A 74 17.99 -2.15 0.88
N PRO A 75 19.31 -2.40 0.91
CA PRO A 75 20.20 -1.81 1.92
C PRO A 75 20.01 -0.30 2.04
N GLY A 76 19.98 0.17 3.29
CA GLY A 76 19.74 1.58 3.59
C GLY A 76 20.95 2.45 3.34
N ASP A 77 20.72 3.76 3.27
CA ASP A 77 21.76 4.77 3.36
C ASP A 77 22.22 5.01 4.81
N GLU A 78 23.20 5.88 4.99
CA GLU A 78 23.75 6.26 6.30
C GLU A 78 22.71 6.93 7.21
N GLU A 79 21.61 7.42 6.65
CA GLU A 79 20.52 8.10 7.37
C GLU A 79 19.43 7.13 7.86
N GLY A 80 19.60 5.82 7.63
CA GLY A 80 18.61 4.82 8.03
C GLY A 80 17.36 4.84 7.14
N THR A 81 17.52 5.19 5.86
CA THR A 81 16.46 5.10 4.86
C THR A 81 16.75 3.98 3.87
N ASN A 82 15.84 3.00 3.75
CA ASN A 82 15.94 1.96 2.73
C ASN A 82 15.31 2.43 1.42
N LYS A 83 15.93 2.06 0.29
CA LYS A 83 15.19 2.01 -0.98
C LYS A 83 14.21 0.84 -0.95
N VAL A 84 13.05 1.03 -1.56
CA VAL A 84 11.98 0.03 -1.56
C VAL A 84 11.57 -0.29 -2.99
N GLU A 85 11.44 -1.58 -3.27
CA GLU A 85 10.77 -2.11 -4.45
C GLU A 85 9.53 -2.86 -3.96
N ALA A 86 8.36 -2.55 -4.50
CA ALA A 86 7.13 -3.26 -4.19
C ALA A 86 6.47 -3.72 -5.48
N ASN A 87 5.83 -4.88 -5.45
CA ASN A 87 5.07 -5.37 -6.59
C ASN A 87 3.76 -5.97 -6.10
N PHE A 88 2.67 -5.67 -6.79
CA PHE A 88 1.34 -6.15 -6.43
C PHE A 88 0.58 -6.62 -7.67
N ALA A 89 -0.32 -7.58 -7.46
CA ALA A 89 -1.30 -8.03 -8.44
C ALA A 89 -2.70 -7.75 -7.91
N HIS A 90 -3.58 -7.31 -8.81
CA HIS A 90 -4.96 -6.92 -8.50
C HIS A 90 -5.95 -7.75 -9.33
N PRO A 91 -7.16 -8.04 -8.79
CA PRO A 91 -8.16 -8.91 -9.43
C PRO A 91 -8.71 -8.34 -10.74
N PHE A 92 -8.52 -7.04 -11.01
CA PHE A 92 -8.97 -6.37 -12.23
C PHE A 92 -7.92 -6.38 -13.36
N SER A 93 -7.00 -7.35 -13.35
CA SER A 93 -5.95 -7.53 -14.37
C SER A 93 -4.99 -6.35 -14.45
N LEU A 94 -4.57 -5.83 -13.29
CA LEU A 94 -3.47 -4.89 -13.15
C LEU A 94 -2.39 -5.55 -12.30
N CYS A 95 -1.14 -5.46 -12.72
CA CYS A 95 0.03 -5.65 -11.87
C CYS A 95 0.81 -4.34 -11.83
N GLU A 96 1.44 -4.07 -10.71
CA GLU A 96 2.22 -2.86 -10.50
C GLU A 96 3.62 -3.20 -9.97
N PHE A 97 4.60 -2.40 -10.40
CA PHE A 97 5.89 -2.26 -9.75
C PHE A 97 6.00 -0.83 -9.25
N ALA A 98 6.15 -0.68 -7.95
CA ALA A 98 6.32 0.60 -7.28
C ALA A 98 7.71 0.70 -6.66
N TYR A 99 8.25 1.91 -6.70
CA TYR A 99 9.56 2.23 -6.17
C TYR A 99 9.43 3.33 -5.13
N GLY A 100 10.30 3.30 -4.13
CA GLY A 100 10.10 4.17 -3.00
C GLY A 100 11.21 4.16 -1.98
N LYS A 101 10.88 4.71 -0.81
CA LYS A 101 11.78 4.79 0.34
C LYS A 101 11.02 4.48 1.62
N TYR A 102 11.71 3.81 2.54
CA TYR A 102 11.26 3.60 3.91
C TYR A 102 12.23 4.26 4.88
N ASN A 103 11.74 5.22 5.66
CA ASN A 103 12.51 5.87 6.71
C ASN A 103 12.20 5.21 8.06
N HIS A 104 13.23 4.64 8.71
CA HIS A 104 13.05 3.94 9.99
C HIS A 104 12.73 4.88 11.15
N ALA A 105 13.30 6.08 11.17
CA ALA A 105 13.11 7.04 12.26
C ALA A 105 11.66 7.54 12.32
N ASN A 106 11.09 7.89 11.16
CA ASN A 106 9.73 8.41 11.04
C ASN A 106 8.69 7.32 10.80
N LYS A 107 9.12 6.07 10.59
CA LYS A 107 8.26 4.93 10.22
C LYS A 107 7.36 5.28 9.03
N GLU A 108 7.97 5.85 8.00
CA GLU A 108 7.29 6.38 6.82
C GLU A 108 7.70 5.57 5.59
N LEU A 109 6.73 5.07 4.82
CA LEU A 109 6.94 4.47 3.51
C LEU A 109 6.23 5.29 2.45
N ILE A 110 6.98 5.71 1.45
CA ILE A 110 6.45 6.32 0.24
C ILE A 110 6.75 5.37 -0.92
N LEU A 111 5.72 5.02 -1.68
CA LEU A 111 5.80 4.20 -2.90
C LEU A 111 5.16 4.96 -4.06
N GLU A 112 5.81 4.93 -5.21
CA GLU A 112 5.32 5.55 -6.44
C GLU A 112 5.43 4.57 -7.60
N ALA A 113 4.43 4.59 -8.48
CA ALA A 113 4.46 3.87 -9.75
C ALA A 113 3.99 4.80 -10.86
N THR A 114 4.60 4.64 -12.03
CA THR A 114 4.33 5.39 -13.23
C THR A 114 3.81 4.46 -14.32
N GLN A 115 3.27 5.00 -15.40
CA GLN A 115 2.60 4.20 -16.43
C GLN A 115 3.48 3.08 -17.02
N ASP A 116 4.80 3.28 -17.09
CA ASP A 116 5.79 2.32 -17.57
C ASP A 116 6.05 1.15 -16.60
N THR A 117 5.68 1.29 -15.34
CA THR A 117 5.82 0.25 -14.30
C THR A 117 4.50 -0.45 -13.97
N LEU A 118 3.44 -0.13 -14.73
CA LEU A 118 2.11 -0.73 -14.63
C LEU A 118 1.87 -1.69 -15.80
N LEU A 119 1.48 -2.92 -15.47
CA LEU A 119 1.16 -3.96 -16.45
C LEU A 119 -0.34 -4.24 -16.42
N ARG A 120 -1.02 -3.94 -17.54
CA ARG A 120 -2.47 -4.16 -17.67
C ARG A 120 -2.76 -5.32 -18.60
N GLY A 121 -3.57 -6.27 -18.14
CA GLY A 121 -3.99 -7.43 -18.92
C GLY A 121 -4.92 -7.04 -20.08
N LYS A 122 -4.90 -7.85 -21.15
CA LYS A 122 -5.68 -7.61 -22.39
C LYS A 122 -7.19 -7.56 -22.16
N CYS A 123 -7.69 -8.21 -21.11
CA CYS A 123 -9.10 -8.29 -20.76
C CYS A 123 -9.52 -7.29 -19.66
N ALA A 124 -8.61 -6.43 -19.20
CA ALA A 124 -8.91 -5.43 -18.19
C ALA A 124 -9.99 -4.46 -18.70
N LYS A 125 -10.95 -4.13 -17.82
CA LYS A 125 -12.05 -3.21 -18.10
C LYS A 125 -11.91 -1.94 -17.26
N GLY A 126 -12.71 -0.92 -17.56
CA GLY A 126 -12.71 0.34 -16.81
C GLY A 126 -11.58 1.29 -17.19
N LYS A 127 -11.36 2.30 -16.34
CA LYS A 127 -10.34 3.33 -16.53
C LYS A 127 -8.93 2.73 -16.53
N THR A 128 -8.01 3.37 -17.24
CA THR A 128 -6.60 2.97 -17.30
C THR A 128 -5.83 3.70 -16.22
N THR A 129 -5.26 2.99 -15.26
CA THR A 129 -4.34 3.60 -14.28
C THR A 129 -3.08 4.10 -15.00
N THR A 130 -2.70 5.36 -14.75
CA THR A 130 -1.50 5.98 -15.33
C THR A 130 -0.39 6.20 -14.30
N GLY A 131 -0.69 6.05 -13.02
CA GLY A 131 0.29 6.09 -11.95
C GLY A 131 -0.38 6.18 -10.59
N PHE A 132 0.40 6.01 -9.53
CA PHE A 132 -0.06 6.26 -8.18
C PHE A 132 1.09 6.66 -7.26
N LYS A 133 0.70 7.22 -6.11
CA LYS A 133 1.57 7.42 -4.95
C LYS A 133 0.86 6.89 -3.71
N ARG A 134 1.53 6.03 -2.95
CA ARG A 134 1.08 5.56 -1.64
C ARG A 134 1.99 6.14 -0.57
N HIS A 135 1.40 6.66 0.49
CA HIS A 135 2.13 7.20 1.63
C HIS A 135 1.58 6.54 2.89
N TYR A 136 2.41 5.75 3.55
CA TYR A 136 2.11 5.01 4.79
C TYR A 136 2.91 5.58 5.96
N THR A 137 2.29 5.68 7.13
CA THR A 137 2.95 6.07 8.38
C THR A 137 2.41 5.27 9.56
N ILE A 138 3.20 5.14 10.63
CA ILE A 138 2.68 4.77 11.96
C ILE A 138 2.41 6.06 12.73
N ASP A 139 1.16 6.25 13.17
CA ASP A 139 0.78 7.41 13.96
C ASP A 139 1.24 7.31 15.44
N SER A 140 0.93 8.32 16.24
CA SER A 140 1.28 8.34 17.67
C SER A 140 0.59 7.26 18.50
N ASN A 141 -0.52 6.70 18.02
CA ASN A 141 -1.25 5.62 18.68
C ASN A 141 -0.68 4.23 18.30
N GLY A 142 0.24 4.18 17.34
CA GLY A 142 0.77 2.93 16.81
C GLY A 142 -0.06 2.34 15.68
N ASP A 143 -1.06 3.08 15.19
CA ASP A 143 -1.94 2.69 14.09
C ASP A 143 -1.25 2.97 12.75
N LEU A 144 -1.43 2.06 11.79
CA LEU A 144 -0.95 2.22 10.43
C LEU A 144 -1.95 3.08 9.65
N THR A 145 -1.50 4.26 9.21
CA THR A 145 -2.31 5.12 8.35
C THR A 145 -1.74 5.17 6.95
N TYR A 146 -2.60 5.31 5.95
CA TYR A 146 -2.14 5.61 4.60
C TYR A 146 -3.05 6.52 3.81
N LYS A 147 -2.44 7.17 2.82
CA LYS A 147 -3.12 7.84 1.71
C LYS A 147 -2.59 7.31 0.39
N MET A 148 -3.49 7.08 -0.55
CA MET A 148 -3.18 6.73 -1.93
C MET A 148 -3.70 7.81 -2.86
N TYR A 149 -2.84 8.26 -3.76
CA TYR A 149 -3.16 9.15 -4.86
C TYR A 149 -3.14 8.35 -6.15
N LEU A 150 -4.15 8.51 -7.00
CA LEU A 150 -4.33 7.70 -8.21
C LEU A 150 -4.52 8.60 -9.43
N GLY A 151 -3.68 8.39 -10.45
CA GLY A 151 -3.88 8.93 -11.79
C GLY A 151 -4.61 7.92 -12.66
N VAL A 152 -5.63 8.37 -13.39
CA VAL A 152 -6.40 7.54 -14.33
C VAL A 152 -6.56 8.27 -15.66
N ASN A 153 -6.48 7.53 -16.77
CA ASN A 153 -6.65 8.03 -18.13
C ASN A 153 -5.76 9.23 -18.51
N GLY A 154 -4.65 9.44 -17.81
CA GLY A 154 -3.73 10.56 -18.03
C GLY A 154 -4.05 11.79 -17.20
N ASP A 155 -5.10 11.75 -16.37
CA ASP A 155 -5.45 12.83 -15.45
C ASP A 155 -4.44 12.95 -14.31
N GLU A 156 -4.35 14.16 -13.73
CA GLU A 156 -3.54 14.43 -12.54
C GLU A 156 -3.95 13.51 -11.37
N PRO A 157 -2.99 12.93 -10.63
CA PRO A 157 -3.30 12.10 -9.48
C PRO A 157 -4.07 12.87 -8.40
N TYR A 158 -5.20 12.31 -7.97
CA TYR A 158 -6.01 12.84 -6.87
C TYR A 158 -6.04 11.85 -5.70
N HIS A 159 -6.40 12.35 -4.51
CA HIS A 159 -6.52 11.50 -3.32
C HIS A 159 -7.66 10.50 -3.49
N HIS A 160 -7.32 9.21 -3.55
CA HIS A 160 -8.25 8.16 -3.92
C HIS A 160 -8.62 7.22 -2.76
N LEU A 161 -7.66 6.82 -1.95
CA LEU A 161 -7.90 5.95 -0.78
C LEU A 161 -7.26 6.54 0.47
N SER A 162 -7.92 6.37 1.60
CA SER A 162 -7.33 6.60 2.91
C SER A 162 -7.77 5.52 3.88
N ALA A 163 -6.87 5.11 4.78
CA ALA A 163 -7.21 4.18 5.84
C ALA A 163 -6.42 4.46 7.13
N THR A 164 -7.02 4.05 8.26
CA THR A 164 -6.37 3.87 9.55
C THR A 164 -6.63 2.45 10.03
N LEU A 165 -5.55 1.69 10.22
CA LEU A 165 -5.56 0.28 10.55
C LEU A 165 -4.90 0.05 11.91
N LYS A 166 -5.52 -0.79 12.74
CA LYS A 166 -5.02 -1.18 14.05
C LYS A 166 -4.30 -2.51 13.95
N ARG A 167 -3.22 -2.66 14.71
CA ARG A 167 -2.50 -3.93 14.81
C ARG A 167 -3.36 -4.96 15.56
N VAL A 168 -3.32 -6.21 15.12
CA VAL A 168 -4.19 -7.29 15.68
C VAL A 168 -3.44 -8.60 15.99
N ASP A 169 -2.12 -8.60 15.89
CA ASP A 169 -1.24 -9.70 16.32
C ASP A 169 -0.43 -9.38 17.58
#